data_AF-A0A6B3F4U9-F1
#
_entry.id   AF-A0A6B3F4U9-F1
#
_cell.length_a   1.000
_cell.length_b   1.000
_cell.length_c   1.000
_cell.angle_alpha   90.00
_cell.angle_beta   90.00
_cell.angle_gamma   90.00
#
_symmetry.space_group_name_H-M   'P 1'
#
loop_
_entity.id
_entity.type
_entity.pdbx_description
1 polymer ?
#
loop_
_entity_poly.entity_id
_entity_poly.type
_entity_poly.pdbx_seq_one_letter_code
_entity_poly.pdbx_strand_id
1 'polypeptide(L)'
;RTAEDVDRLLRAGADKVGVNTAAISRPELIREIAERFGRQVLVLSVDARRRTDGTPGYEVTTHGGRTGTGLDAVAWAERAAELGAGEILLNSM
;
A
#
# COMPACT_ATOMS: atom_id res chain seq x y z
N ARG A 1 -5.18 7.35 -8.92
CA ARG A 1 -4.87 8.27 -7.80
C ARG A 1 -3.48 8.83 -8.05
N THR A 2 -3.23 10.08 -7.68
CA THR A 2 -1.97 10.80 -7.97
C THR A 2 -1.40 11.45 -6.71
N ALA A 3 -0.19 11.99 -6.78
CA ALA A 3 0.41 12.76 -5.68
C ALA A 3 -0.39 14.05 -5.37
N GLU A 4 -1.15 14.60 -6.33
CA GLU A 4 -2.05 15.74 -6.12
C GLU A 4 -3.29 15.36 -5.29
N ASP A 5 -3.72 14.10 -5.31
CA ASP A 5 -4.74 13.63 -4.36
C ASP A 5 -4.20 13.71 -2.92
N VAL A 6 -2.92 13.38 -2.73
CA VAL A 6 -2.25 13.48 -1.41
C VAL A 6 -2.10 14.93 -0.97
N ASP A 7 -1.64 15.83 -1.85
CA ASP A 7 -1.53 17.27 -1.52
C ASP A 7 -2.85 17.85 -1.01
N ARG A 8 -3.96 17.49 -1.67
CA ARG A 8 -5.30 17.94 -1.25
C ARG A 8 -5.70 17.44 0.12
N LEU A 9 -5.40 16.18 0.45
CA LEU A 9 -5.70 15.61 1.76
C LEU A 9 -4.87 16.26 2.87
N LEU A 10 -3.58 16.49 2.62
CA LEU A 10 -2.70 17.17 3.57
C LEU A 10 -3.16 18.61 3.83
N ARG A 11 -3.53 19.35 2.77
CA ARG A 11 -4.09 20.72 2.89
C ARG A 11 -5.44 20.76 3.63
N ALA A 12 -6.18 19.66 3.61
CA ALA A 12 -7.42 19.51 4.37
C ALA A 12 -7.18 19.14 5.85
N GLY A 13 -5.92 19.00 6.28
CA GLY A 13 -5.54 18.74 7.67
C GLY A 13 -5.20 17.27 7.99
N ALA A 14 -5.09 16.40 6.99
CA ALA A 14 -4.59 15.05 7.23
C ALA A 14 -3.08 15.07 7.53
N ASP A 15 -2.63 14.33 8.53
CA ASP A 15 -1.20 14.15 8.82
C ASP A 15 -0.56 13.04 7.97
N LYS A 16 -1.38 12.05 7.58
CA LYS A 16 -0.95 10.86 6.84
C LYS A 16 -2.01 10.44 5.82
N VAL A 17 -1.57 9.77 4.76
CA VAL A 17 -2.44 9.24 3.71
C VAL A 17 -2.20 7.75 3.51
N GLY A 18 -3.29 6.98 3.59
CA GLY A 18 -3.30 5.55 3.31
C GLY A 18 -3.49 5.26 1.83
N VAL A 19 -2.67 4.38 1.26
CA VAL A 19 -2.84 3.86 -0.11
C VAL A 19 -2.87 2.33 -0.10
N ASN A 20 -3.72 1.74 -0.94
CA ASN A 20 -3.82 0.28 -1.13
C ASN A 20 -3.82 -0.03 -2.64
N THR A 21 -4.98 -0.24 -3.26
CA THR A 21 -5.11 -0.62 -4.68
C THR A 21 -4.34 0.29 -5.64
N ALA A 22 -4.31 1.60 -5.37
CA ALA A 22 -3.57 2.54 -6.20
C ALA A 22 -2.05 2.28 -6.23
N ALA A 23 -1.48 1.86 -5.10
CA ALA A 23 -0.07 1.50 -5.00
C ALA A 23 0.23 0.17 -5.68
N ILE A 24 -0.70 -0.80 -5.63
CA ILE A 24 -0.57 -2.08 -6.35
C ILE A 24 -0.60 -1.85 -7.87
N SER A 25 -1.53 -1.02 -8.35
CA SER A 25 -1.67 -0.73 -9.78
C SER A 25 -0.52 0.13 -10.35
N ARG A 26 0.12 0.96 -9.52
CA ARG A 26 1.24 1.82 -9.91
C ARG A 26 2.18 2.06 -8.73
N PRO A 27 3.14 1.14 -8.48
CA PRO A 27 4.05 1.23 -7.33
C PRO A 27 4.86 2.53 -7.27
N GLU A 28 5.12 3.17 -8.40
CA GLU A 28 5.83 4.45 -8.51
C GLU A 28 5.12 5.58 -7.75
N LEU A 29 3.80 5.48 -7.54
CA LEU A 29 3.04 6.43 -6.72
C LEU A 29 3.62 6.51 -5.29
N ILE A 30 4.11 5.41 -4.73
CA ILE A 30 4.72 5.40 -3.39
C ILE A 30 5.95 6.31 -3.38
N ARG A 31 6.82 6.17 -4.39
CA ARG A 31 8.03 6.97 -4.52
C ARG A 31 7.71 8.44 -4.73
N GLU A 32 6.78 8.76 -5.62
CA GLU A 32 6.36 10.13 -5.88
C GLU A 32 5.84 10.84 -4.62
N ILE A 33 5.05 10.13 -3.80
CA ILE A 33 4.56 10.67 -2.53
C ILE A 33 5.71 10.85 -1.54
N ALA A 34 6.56 9.84 -1.39
CA ALA A 34 7.67 9.86 -0.44
C ALA A 34 8.69 10.96 -0.77
N GLU A 35 9.02 11.17 -2.05
CA GLU A 35 9.93 12.22 -2.51
C GLU A 35 9.35 13.62 -2.31
N ARG A 36 8.04 13.80 -2.51
CA ARG A 36 7.40 15.13 -2.44
C ARG A 36 7.00 15.54 -1.02
N PHE A 37 6.53 14.61 -0.20
CA PHE A 37 5.94 14.91 1.11
C PHE A 37 6.69 14.26 2.28
N GLY A 38 7.67 13.39 1.99
CA GLY A 38 8.43 12.61 2.98
C GLY A 38 7.75 11.27 3.32
N ARG A 39 8.56 10.25 3.59
CA ARG A 39 8.06 8.88 3.82
C ARG A 39 7.07 8.76 4.97
N GLN A 40 7.21 9.60 6.01
CA GLN A 40 6.36 9.59 7.20
C GLN A 40 4.87 9.90 6.93
N VAL A 41 4.58 10.53 5.79
CA VAL A 41 3.20 10.85 5.36
C VAL A 41 2.48 9.61 4.82
N LEU A 42 3.21 8.63 4.30
CA LEU A 42 2.64 7.53 3.54
C LEU A 42 2.48 6.26 4.38
N VAL A 43 1.24 5.78 4.46
CA VAL A 43 0.88 4.48 5.04
C VAL A 43 0.46 3.54 3.91
N LEU A 44 1.18 2.43 3.72
CA LEU A 44 0.71 1.35 2.84
C LEU A 44 -0.31 0.51 3.61
N SER A 45 -1.55 0.46 3.14
CA SER A 45 -2.56 -0.49 3.62
C SER A 45 -2.45 -1.79 2.82
N VAL A 46 -2.23 -2.89 3.54
CA VAL A 46 -2.09 -4.24 2.98
C VAL A 46 -3.18 -5.13 3.55
N ASP A 47 -4.07 -5.60 2.69
CA ASP A 47 -5.06 -6.61 3.06
C ASP A 47 -4.53 -7.98 2.65
N ALA A 48 -4.12 -8.79 3.62
CA ALA A 48 -3.52 -10.09 3.41
C ALA A 48 -4.50 -11.22 3.71
N ARG A 49 -4.54 -12.23 2.84
CA ARG A 49 -5.31 -13.48 3.04
C ARG A 49 -4.37 -14.66 2.91
N ARG A 50 -4.56 -15.69 3.74
CA ARG A 50 -3.80 -16.94 3.60
C ARG A 50 -4.01 -17.54 2.20
N ARG A 51 -2.92 -17.99 1.57
CA ARG A 51 -3.00 -18.69 0.28
C ARG A 51 -3.77 -20.00 0.43
N THR A 52 -4.61 -20.30 -0.57
CA THR A 52 -5.46 -21.51 -0.60
C THR A 52 -5.08 -22.47 -1.72
N ASP A 53 -4.09 -22.12 -2.54
CA ASP A 53 -3.57 -22.90 -3.68
C ASP A 53 -2.55 -23.98 -3.26
N GLY A 54 -2.41 -24.23 -1.96
CA GLY A 54 -1.45 -25.18 -1.38
C GLY A 54 -0.04 -24.61 -1.20
N THR A 55 0.23 -23.37 -1.65
CA THR A 55 1.50 -22.70 -1.35
C THR A 55 1.48 -22.04 0.04
N PRO A 56 2.60 -22.04 0.78
CA PRO A 56 2.67 -21.37 2.07
C PRO A 56 2.61 -19.84 1.91
N GLY A 57 2.15 -19.14 2.93
CA GLY A 57 2.20 -17.67 3.01
C GLY A 57 0.85 -16.97 2.79
N TYR A 58 0.96 -15.67 2.53
CA TYR A 58 -0.18 -14.76 2.41
C TYR A 58 -0.15 -14.04 1.06
N GLU A 59 -1.33 -13.91 0.47
CA GLU A 59 -1.56 -13.16 -0.77
C GLU A 59 -2.13 -11.78 -0.42
N VAL A 60 -1.66 -10.74 -1.11
CA VAL A 60 -2.32 -9.42 -1.07
C VAL A 60 -3.65 -9.49 -1.82
N THR A 61 -4.66 -8.88 -1.25
CA THR A 61 -6.01 -8.81 -1.81
C THR A 61 -6.45 -7.36 -1.97
N THR A 62 -7.44 -7.14 -2.83
CA THR A 62 -8.08 -5.83 -3.04
C THR A 62 -9.60 -5.97 -2.94
N HIS A 63 -10.30 -4.84 -3.05
CA HIS A 63 -11.77 -4.78 -3.00
C HIS A 63 -12.36 -5.41 -1.73
N GLY A 64 -11.68 -5.23 -0.59
CA GLY A 64 -12.07 -5.79 0.71
C GLY A 64 -11.91 -7.31 0.76
N GLY A 65 -10.78 -7.84 0.29
CA GLY A 65 -10.47 -9.28 0.35
C GLY A 65 -11.04 -10.15 -0.76
N ARG A 66 -11.91 -9.60 -1.61
CA ARG A 66 -12.63 -10.38 -2.63
C ARG A 66 -11.80 -10.69 -3.86
N THR A 67 -10.76 -9.90 -4.13
CA THR A 67 -9.97 -10.02 -5.35
C THR A 67 -8.52 -10.30 -4.99
N GLY A 68 -8.04 -11.49 -5.31
CA GLY A 68 -6.62 -11.85 -5.21
C GLY A 68 -5.79 -11.09 -6.23
N THR A 69 -4.57 -10.74 -5.86
CA THR A 69 -3.63 -10.02 -6.73
C THR A 69 -2.46 -10.88 -7.21
N GLY A 70 -2.30 -12.08 -6.66
CA GLY A 70 -1.15 -12.96 -6.85
C GLY A 70 0.11 -12.54 -6.09
N LEU A 71 0.17 -11.31 -5.59
CA LEU A 71 1.33 -10.76 -4.89
C LEU A 71 1.50 -11.44 -3.52
N ASP A 72 2.74 -11.79 -3.20
CA ASP A 72 3.10 -12.17 -1.83
C ASP A 72 3.06 -10.94 -0.92
N ALA A 73 2.43 -11.08 0.25
CA ALA A 73 2.21 -9.96 1.16
C ALA A 73 3.51 -9.41 1.77
N VAL A 74 4.48 -10.28 2.06
CA VAL A 74 5.76 -9.85 2.64
C VAL A 74 6.62 -9.19 1.57
N ALA A 75 6.76 -9.81 0.40
CA ALA A 75 7.50 -9.23 -0.72
C ALA A 75 6.92 -7.88 -1.17
N TRP A 76 5.59 -7.74 -1.14
CA TRP A 76 4.94 -6.46 -1.43
C TRP A 76 5.26 -5.39 -0.37
N ALA A 77 5.21 -5.75 0.92
CA ALA A 77 5.57 -4.85 2.01
C ALA A 77 7.04 -4.39 1.92
N GLU A 78 7.96 -5.30 1.64
CA GLU A 78 9.38 -4.99 1.43
C GLU A 78 9.55 -4.02 0.26
N ARG A 79 8.94 -4.34 -0.89
CA ARG A 79 9.01 -3.49 -2.08
C ARG A 79 8.47 -2.08 -1.82
N ALA A 80 7.37 -1.97 -1.10
CA ALA A 80 6.80 -0.68 -0.75
C ALA A 80 7.68 0.12 0.22
N ALA A 81 8.32 -0.55 1.19
CA ALA A 81 9.26 0.09 2.09
C ALA A 81 10.49 0.64 1.34
N GLU A 82 11.01 -0.10 0.35
CA GLU A 82 12.07 0.37 -0.57
C GLU A 82 11.63 1.58 -1.40
N LEU A 83 10.38 1.59 -1.83
CA LEU A 83 9.81 2.68 -2.61
C LEU A 83 9.50 3.93 -1.76
N GLY A 84 9.59 3.83 -0.44
CA GLY A 84 9.45 4.98 0.46
C GLY A 84 8.17 5.02 1.29
N ALA A 85 7.42 3.91 1.41
CA ALA A 85 6.37 3.83 2.42
C ALA A 85 6.99 4.01 3.83
N GLY A 86 6.40 4.87 4.66
CA GLY A 86 6.86 5.11 6.03
C GLY A 86 6.32 4.08 7.01
N GLU A 87 5.07 3.68 6.82
CA GLU A 87 4.37 2.74 7.69
C GLU A 87 3.58 1.73 6.86
N ILE A 88 3.36 0.56 7.45
CA ILE A 88 2.52 -0.50 6.88
C ILE A 88 1.37 -0.74 7.85
N LEU A 89 0.14 -0.54 7.36
CA LEU A 89 -1.09 -0.93 8.03
C LEU A 89 -1.51 -2.31 7.49
N LEU A 90 -1.13 -3.36 8.21
CA LEU A 90 -1.41 -4.75 7.84
C LEU A 90 -2.76 -5.20 8.41
N ASN A 91 -3.67 -5.60 7.53
CA ASN A 91 -4.93 -6.26 7.88
C ASN A 91 -4.85 -7.74 7.46
N SER A 92 -5.30 -8.64 8.34
CA SER A 92 -5.46 -10.06 8.01
C SER A 92 -6.95 -10.40 7.96
N MET A 93 -7.35 -11.12 6.92
CA MET A 93 -8.69 -11.69 6.76
C MET A 93 -8.67 -13.22 6.82
#